data_AF-A0A2M8N511-F1
#
_entry.id   AF-A0A2M8N511-F1
#
_cell.length_a   1.000
_cell.length_b   1.000
_cell.length_c   1.000
_cell.angle_alpha   90.00
_cell.angle_beta   90.00
_cell.angle_gamma   90.00
#
_symmetry.space_group_name_H-M   'P 1'
#
loop_
_entity.id
_entity.type
_entity.pdbx_description
1 polymer ?
#
loop_
_entity_poly.entity_id
_entity_poly.type
_entity_poly.pdbx_seq_one_letter_code
_entity_poly.pdbx_strand_id
1 'polypeptide(L)'
;MKTLRIILTSAYVRGLIGQALFTLIGIGFINTIRAGMGLEATMMTEPSVVFGAIWGVIGFLLFAGVITDWLKWMVGAKTPLHHGAPAGKPEWSRYLN
;
A
#
# COMPACT_ATOMS: atom_id res chain seq x y z
N MET A 1 3.67 -26.62 0.34
CA MET A 1 4.04 -25.20 0.55
C MET A 1 2.84 -24.30 0.92
N LYS A 2 1.87 -24.78 1.75
CA LYS A 2 0.64 -24.02 2.09
C LYS A 2 0.92 -22.75 2.92
N THR A 3 1.81 -22.86 3.92
CA THR A 3 2.22 -21.75 4.78
C THR A 3 2.91 -20.63 4.01
N LEU A 4 3.86 -20.97 3.12
CA LEU A 4 4.55 -19.99 2.30
C LEU A 4 3.57 -19.20 1.43
N ARG A 5 2.59 -19.87 0.82
CA ARG A 5 1.54 -19.20 0.04
C ARG A 5 0.73 -18.22 0.89
N ILE A 6 0.41 -18.57 2.14
CA ILE A 6 -0.31 -17.67 3.07
C ILE A 6 0.52 -16.41 3.36
N ILE A 7 1.82 -16.57 3.60
CA ILE A 7 2.73 -15.44 3.87
C ILE A 7 2.85 -14.55 2.64
N LEU A 8 3.13 -15.12 1.46
CA LEU A 8 3.33 -14.37 0.22
C LEU A 8 2.06 -13.65 -0.26
N THR A 9 0.87 -14.07 0.19
CA THR A 9 -0.41 -13.43 -0.15
C THR A 9 -1.01 -12.63 1.01
N SER A 10 -0.24 -12.47 2.10
CA SER A 10 -0.68 -11.74 3.29
C SER A 10 -0.95 -10.26 3.03
N ALA A 11 -1.74 -9.61 3.89
CA ALA A 11 -1.93 -8.16 3.84
C ALA A 11 -0.60 -7.41 3.98
N TYR A 12 0.31 -7.91 4.82
CA TYR A 12 1.66 -7.32 4.98
C TYR A 12 2.45 -7.30 3.66
N VAL A 13 2.57 -8.46 2.99
CA VAL A 13 3.33 -8.54 1.73
C VAL A 13 2.67 -7.71 0.62
N ARG A 14 1.33 -7.75 0.52
CA ARG A 14 0.60 -6.88 -0.42
C ARG A 14 0.85 -5.40 -0.11
N GLY A 15 0.82 -5.01 1.16
CA GLY A 15 1.14 -3.68 1.63
C GLY A 15 2.54 -3.23 1.21
N LEU A 16 3.57 -4.08 1.40
CA LEU A 16 4.94 -3.77 0.96
C LEU A 16 5.04 -3.55 -0.55
N ILE A 17 4.31 -4.35 -1.35
CA ILE A 17 4.22 -4.14 -2.80
C ILE A 17 3.60 -2.78 -3.11
N GLY A 18 2.47 -2.45 -2.47
CA GLY A 18 1.81 -1.15 -2.62
C GLY A 18 2.72 0.02 -2.22
N GLN A 19 3.46 -0.13 -1.12
CA GLN A 19 4.40 0.87 -0.63
C GLN A 19 5.51 1.15 -1.64
N ALA A 20 6.13 0.11 -2.19
CA ALA A 20 7.19 0.24 -3.18
C ALA A 20 6.66 0.95 -4.44
N LEU A 21 5.52 0.51 -4.97
CA LEU A 21 4.90 1.10 -6.15
C LEU A 21 4.57 2.58 -5.95
N PHE A 22 3.89 2.92 -4.85
CA PHE A 22 3.45 4.29 -4.60
C PHE A 22 4.62 5.21 -4.26
N THR A 23 5.67 4.71 -3.61
CA THR A 23 6.91 5.48 -3.40
C THR A 23 7.53 5.88 -4.73
N LEU A 24 7.67 4.93 -5.65
CA LEU A 24 8.23 5.19 -6.99
C LEU A 24 7.35 6.16 -7.79
N ILE A 25 6.03 6.02 -7.71
CA ILE A 25 5.07 6.94 -8.34
C ILE A 25 5.22 8.35 -7.75
N GLY A 26 5.32 8.49 -6.42
CA GLY A 26 5.47 9.78 -5.76
C GLY A 26 6.80 10.48 -6.09
N ILE A 27 7.90 9.72 -6.10
CA ILE A 27 9.21 10.23 -6.56
C ILE A 27 9.11 10.72 -8.00
N GLY A 28 8.53 9.89 -8.88
CA GLY A 28 8.34 10.22 -10.29
C GLY A 28 7.50 11.49 -10.47
N PHE A 29 6.40 11.62 -9.74
CA PHE A 29 5.49 12.77 -9.80
C PHE A 29 6.21 14.09 -9.50
N ILE A 30 6.94 14.17 -8.38
CA ILE A 30 7.70 15.38 -8.03
C ILE A 30 8.78 15.67 -9.07
N ASN A 31 9.48 14.65 -9.55
CA ASN A 31 10.51 14.84 -10.56
C ASN A 31 9.95 15.30 -11.91
N THR A 32 8.76 14.85 -12.31
CA THR A 32 8.07 15.38 -13.50
C THR A 32 7.78 16.87 -13.36
N ILE A 33 7.31 17.32 -12.19
CA ILE A 33 7.07 18.74 -11.92
C ILE A 33 8.39 19.53 -11.99
N ARG A 34 9.44 19.03 -11.33
CA ARG A 34 10.77 19.67 -11.33
C ARG A 34 11.34 19.81 -12.74
N ALA A 35 11.25 18.76 -13.54
CA ALA A 35 11.69 18.78 -14.93
C ALA A 35 10.92 19.82 -15.74
N GLY A 36 9.60 19.93 -15.56
CA GLY A 36 8.76 20.97 -16.18
C GLY A 36 9.12 22.40 -15.76
N MET A 37 9.72 22.56 -14.57
CA MET A 37 10.25 23.84 -14.08
C MET A 37 11.68 24.14 -14.56
N GLY A 38 12.31 23.25 -15.34
CA GLY A 38 13.71 23.36 -15.75
C GLY A 38 14.71 23.11 -14.60
N LEU A 39 14.25 22.52 -13.49
CA LEU A 39 15.10 22.13 -12.37
C LEU A 39 15.68 20.73 -12.59
N GLU A 40 16.78 20.44 -11.92
CA GLU A 40 17.37 19.10 -11.95
C GLU A 40 16.40 18.06 -11.35
N ALA A 41 16.09 17.02 -12.12
CA ALA A 41 15.14 15.98 -11.76
C ALA A 41 15.87 14.64 -11.54
N THR A 42 16.39 14.43 -10.33
CA THR A 42 17.05 13.18 -9.95
C THR A 42 16.13 12.32 -9.10
N MET A 43 16.32 10.99 -9.11
CA MET A 43 15.49 10.08 -8.31
C MET A 43 15.57 10.32 -6.78
N MET A 44 16.56 11.09 -6.32
CA MET A 44 16.89 11.25 -4.90
C MET A 44 16.88 12.72 -4.44
N THR A 45 16.09 13.59 -5.08
CA THR A 45 15.88 14.93 -4.51
C THR A 45 15.10 14.82 -3.20
N GLU A 46 15.47 15.62 -2.20
CA GLU A 46 14.77 15.64 -0.91
C GLU A 46 13.24 15.73 -1.05
N PRO A 47 12.66 16.67 -1.83
CA PRO A 47 11.20 16.74 -1.98
C PRO A 47 10.61 15.50 -2.68
N SER A 48 11.31 14.89 -3.65
CA SER A 48 10.79 13.70 -4.33
C SER A 48 10.77 12.49 -3.41
N VAL A 49 11.82 12.29 -2.60
CA VAL A 49 11.93 11.18 -1.67
C VAL A 49 10.94 11.33 -0.51
N VAL A 50 10.78 12.53 0.05
CA VAL A 50 9.81 12.79 1.14
C VAL A 50 8.38 12.57 0.67
N PHE A 51 8.00 13.16 -0.48
CA PHE A 51 6.67 12.96 -1.05
C PHE A 51 6.43 11.49 -1.39
N GLY A 52 7.42 10.83 -2.00
CA GLY A 52 7.41 9.39 -2.27
C GLY A 52 7.17 8.56 -1.01
N ALA A 53 7.89 8.82 0.08
CA ALA A 53 7.73 8.08 1.32
C ALA A 53 6.31 8.21 1.92
N ILE A 54 5.75 9.43 1.92
CA ILE A 54 4.37 9.67 2.36
C ILE A 54 3.39 8.90 1.47
N TRP A 55 3.55 8.99 0.15
CA TRP A 55 2.70 8.28 -0.80
C TRP A 55 2.83 6.76 -0.66
N GLY A 56 4.03 6.27 -0.33
CA GLY A 56 4.30 4.87 0.01
C GLY A 56 3.47 4.38 1.20
N VAL A 57 3.34 5.18 2.26
CA VAL A 57 2.47 4.83 3.40
C VAL A 57 1.01 4.67 2.95
N ILE A 58 0.52 5.58 2.10
CA ILE A 58 -0.84 5.46 1.54
C ILE A 58 -0.99 4.20 0.69
N GLY A 59 0.00 3.91 -0.17
CA GLY A 59 0.04 2.68 -0.97
C GLY A 59 0.02 1.42 -0.10
N PHE A 60 0.76 1.41 1.00
CA PHE A 60 0.75 0.31 1.98
C PHE A 60 -0.66 0.09 2.53
N LEU A 61 -1.27 1.13 3.10
CA LEU A 61 -2.59 1.04 3.73
C LEU A 61 -3.66 0.59 2.74
N LEU A 62 -3.59 1.06 1.50
CA LEU A 62 -4.49 0.65 0.42
C LEU A 62 -4.34 -0.84 0.10
N PHE A 63 -3.13 -1.30 -0.20
CA PHE A 63 -2.89 -2.69 -0.65
C PHE A 63 -3.00 -3.72 0.48
N ALA A 64 -2.66 -3.32 1.71
CA ALA A 64 -2.93 -4.13 2.91
C ALA A 64 -4.43 -4.32 3.14
N GLY A 65 -5.27 -3.42 2.60
CA GLY A 65 -6.72 -3.49 2.71
C GLY A 65 -7.30 -2.60 3.82
N VAL A 66 -6.46 -1.90 4.58
CA VAL A 66 -6.84 -1.11 5.77
C VAL A 66 -7.89 -0.07 5.44
N ILE A 67 -7.77 0.60 4.30
CA ILE A 67 -8.70 1.65 3.87
C ILE A 67 -9.78 1.15 2.90
N THR A 68 -9.81 -0.14 2.54
CA THR A 68 -10.74 -0.63 1.49
C THR A 68 -12.20 -0.56 1.91
N ASP A 69 -12.50 -0.77 3.18
CA ASP A 69 -13.87 -0.62 3.69
C ASP A 69 -14.31 0.84 3.72
N TRP A 70 -13.40 1.78 4.00
CA TRP A 70 -13.67 3.21 3.84
C TRP A 70 -14.04 3.56 2.40
N LEU A 71 -13.32 2.99 1.41
CA LEU A 71 -13.65 3.18 -0.01
C LEU A 71 -15.04 2.62 -0.36
N LYS A 72 -15.41 1.47 0.20
CA LYS A 72 -16.76 0.89 0.04
C LYS A 72 -17.83 1.77 0.69
N TRP A 73 -17.56 2.34 1.86
CA TRP A 73 -18.51 3.23 2.55
C TRP A 73 -18.79 4.50 1.78
N MET A 74 -17.79 5.07 1.08
CA MET A 74 -17.99 6.24 0.22
C MET A 74 -19.04 6.02 -0.88
N VAL A 75 -19.24 4.77 -1.33
CA VAL A 75 -20.24 4.41 -2.33
C VAL A 75 -21.47 3.70 -1.73
N GLY A 76 -21.64 3.77 -0.41
CA GLY A 76 -22.79 3.19 0.30
C GLY A 76 -22.80 1.67 0.41
N ALA A 77 -21.67 1.00 0.12
CA ALA A 77 -21.58 -0.45 0.22
C ALA A 77 -21.42 -0.93 1.67
N LYS A 78 -22.19 -1.95 2.06
CA LYS A 78 -22.13 -2.56 3.39
C LYS A 78 -20.91 -3.47 3.53
N THR A 79 -20.26 -3.43 4.69
CA THR A 79 -19.09 -4.26 5.02
C THR A 79 -19.38 -5.05 6.31
N PRO A 80 -19.84 -6.30 6.22
CA PRO A 80 -20.11 -7.11 7.40
C PRO A 80 -18.82 -7.39 8.18
N LEU A 81 -18.88 -7.22 9.50
CA LEU A 81 -17.74 -7.47 10.38
C LEU A 81 -17.58 -8.98 10.60
N HIS A 82 -16.47 -9.53 10.12
CA HIS A 82 -16.06 -10.89 10.40
C HIS A 82 -14.93 -10.88 11.42
N HIS A 83 -15.15 -11.52 12.57
CA HIS A 83 -14.13 -11.65 13.61
C HIS A 83 -13.32 -12.94 13.41
N GLY A 84 -12.03 -12.88 13.75
CA GLY A 84 -11.14 -14.04 13.76
C GLY A 84 -10.33 -14.22 12.48
N ALA A 85 -9.62 -15.34 12.39
CA ALA A 85 -8.81 -15.66 11.23
C ALA A 85 -9.70 -15.95 9.99
N PRO A 86 -9.21 -15.71 8.76
CA PRO A 86 -9.95 -16.04 7.57
C PRO A 86 -10.31 -17.53 7.52
N ALA A 87 -11.52 -17.86 7.08
CA ALA A 87 -12.02 -19.23 7.02
C ALA A 87 -11.04 -20.18 6.30
N GLY A 88 -10.74 -21.32 6.92
CA GLY A 88 -9.82 -22.31 6.38
C GLY A 88 -8.32 -21.97 6.47
N LYS A 89 -7.97 -20.86 7.14
CA LYS A 89 -6.58 -20.49 7.46
C LYS A 89 -6.27 -20.71 8.94
N PRO A 90 -4.99 -20.93 9.30
CA PRO A 90 -4.58 -21.03 10.70
C PRO A 90 -4.82 -19.73 11.47
N GLU A 91 -5.07 -19.84 12.78
CA GLU A 91 -5.32 -18.69 13.68
C GLU A 91 -4.22 -17.62 13.63
N TRP A 92 -2.95 -18.03 13.56
CA TRP A 92 -1.82 -17.09 13.50
C TRP A 92 -1.86 -16.18 12.26
N SER A 93 -2.60 -16.55 11.20
CA SER A 93 -2.64 -15.77 9.96
C SER A 93 -3.34 -14.42 10.11
N ARG A 94 -4.11 -14.21 11.18
CA ARG A 94 -4.76 -12.93 11.55
C ARG A 94 -3.77 -11.81 11.90
N TYR A 95 -2.52 -12.14 12.21
CA TYR A 95 -1.50 -11.13 12.54
C TYR A 95 -0.82 -10.57 11.30
N LEU A 96 -0.99 -11.21 10.15
CA LEU A 96 -0.46 -10.78 8.86
C LEU A 96 -1.58 -10.42 7.86
N ASN A 97 -2.85 -10.52 8.26
CA ASN A 97 -4.02 -10.27 7.41
C ASN A 97 -5.09 -9.47 8.14
#